data_AF-A0A7V3AFI7-F1
#
_entry.id   AF-A0A7V3AFI7-F1
#
_cell.length_a   1.000
_cell.length_b   1.000
_cell.length_c   1.000
_cell.angle_alpha   90.00
_cell.angle_beta   90.00
_cell.angle_gamma   90.00
#
_symmetry.space_group_name_H-M   'P 1'
#
loop_
_entity.id
_entity.type
_entity.pdbx_description
1 polymer ?
#
loop_
_entity_poly.entity_id
_entity_poly.type
_entity_poly.pdbx_seq_one_letter_code
_entity_poly.pdbx_strand_id
1 'polypeptide(L)'
;GGEAIEVEIVRSAPAGIKLRSDKGINLPDTELDLPALTATDLKTLDFAAKNVDLVGLSFVRRPSDVDLLDEELAKRNARRLGMVLKIENRQAFENLPRLLMAALRYPPVGIMVARGDLGVELGFERMAEVQEEILWLCEAAHVPVIWATQVLEGLAKKGLPSRGEVTDAAMSSRAECVMLNKGAYLANAVKFLDDVLVRMQDHHQKKTPMLRKLKVSEGRWHEE
;
A
#
# COMPACT_ATOMS: atom_id res chain seq x y z
N GLY A 1 -22.14 -30.64 2.59
CA GLY A 1 -21.05 -31.12 3.46
C GLY A 1 -19.89 -30.15 3.39
N GLY A 2 -20.07 -28.96 3.98
CA GLY A 2 -19.10 -27.87 3.92
C GLY A 2 -19.82 -26.52 4.00
N GLU A 3 -20.42 -26.21 5.17
CA GLU A 3 -21.07 -24.90 5.39
C GLU A 3 -20.46 -24.13 6.57
N ALA A 4 -19.45 -24.70 7.24
CA ALA A 4 -18.77 -24.05 8.35
C ALA A 4 -17.29 -24.43 8.36
N ILE A 5 -16.47 -23.48 8.78
CA ILE A 5 -15.07 -23.67 9.12
C ILE A 5 -15.01 -23.66 10.64
N GLU A 6 -14.42 -24.69 11.23
CA GLU A 6 -14.12 -24.72 12.65
C GLU A 6 -12.80 -23.98 12.89
N VAL A 7 -12.78 -23.06 13.86
CA VAL A 7 -11.63 -22.19 14.13
C VAL A 7 -11.29 -22.29 15.60
N GLU A 8 -10.03 -22.61 15.90
CA GLU A 8 -9.46 -22.57 17.25
C GLU A 8 -8.65 -21.27 17.44
N ILE A 9 -8.91 -20.54 18.54
CA ILE A 9 -8.13 -19.35 18.90
C ILE A 9 -6.91 -19.79 19.70
N VAL A 10 -5.78 -19.97 19.02
CA VAL A 10 -4.50 -20.37 19.65
C VAL A 10 -3.79 -19.21 20.37
N ARG A 11 -4.12 -17.95 20.05
CA ARG A 11 -3.50 -16.76 20.64
C ARG A 11 -4.42 -15.54 20.61
N SER A 12 -4.39 -14.75 21.68
CA SER A 12 -5.01 -13.41 21.73
C SER A 12 -4.24 -12.47 22.67
N ALA A 13 -4.64 -11.20 22.76
CA ALA A 13 -4.08 -10.28 23.76
C ALA A 13 -4.36 -10.78 25.19
N PRO A 14 -3.55 -10.42 26.21
CA PRO A 14 -3.71 -10.94 27.57
C PRO A 14 -5.11 -10.74 28.18
N ALA A 15 -5.79 -9.64 27.83
CA ALA A 15 -7.15 -9.34 28.29
C ALA A 15 -8.26 -9.91 27.38
N GLY A 16 -7.89 -10.70 26.36
CA GLY A 16 -8.78 -11.12 25.28
C GLY A 16 -9.12 -9.99 24.32
N ILE A 17 -9.74 -10.33 23.18
CA ILE A 17 -10.22 -9.38 22.17
C ILE A 17 -11.63 -9.79 21.75
N LYS A 18 -12.53 -8.81 21.60
CA LYS A 18 -13.86 -9.05 21.04
C LYS A 18 -13.78 -9.28 19.52
N LEU A 19 -13.98 -10.51 19.07
CA LEU A 19 -14.23 -10.81 17.66
C LEU A 19 -15.62 -10.30 17.28
N ARG A 20 -15.71 -9.53 16.19
CA ARG A 20 -16.97 -8.98 15.67
C ARG A 20 -17.35 -9.72 14.40
N SER A 21 -18.59 -9.56 13.93
CA SER A 21 -18.99 -10.02 12.59
C SER A 21 -18.15 -9.33 11.51
N ASP A 22 -18.09 -9.98 10.34
CA ASP A 22 -17.50 -9.42 9.11
C ASP A 22 -16.02 -9.04 9.26
N LYS A 23 -15.30 -9.81 10.08
CA LYS A 23 -13.84 -9.70 10.17
C LYS A 23 -13.19 -10.54 9.08
N GLY A 24 -12.27 -9.91 8.36
CA GLY A 24 -11.43 -10.59 7.38
C GLY A 24 -10.62 -11.70 8.03
N ILE A 25 -10.37 -12.76 7.27
CA ILE A 25 -9.56 -13.90 7.66
C ILE A 25 -8.41 -13.95 6.64
N ASN A 26 -7.19 -14.05 7.14
CA ASN A 26 -5.99 -14.24 6.34
C ASN A 26 -5.54 -15.69 6.44
N LEU A 27 -5.09 -16.26 5.32
CA LEU A 27 -4.68 -17.66 5.21
C LEU A 27 -3.30 -17.73 4.53
N PRO A 28 -2.24 -17.24 5.19
CA PRO A 28 -0.94 -16.97 4.57
C PRO A 28 -0.22 -18.21 4.01
N ASP A 29 -0.50 -19.38 4.59
CA ASP A 29 0.11 -20.65 4.20
C ASP A 29 -0.80 -21.48 3.28
N THR A 30 -1.91 -20.90 2.81
CA THR A 30 -2.89 -21.57 1.95
C THR A 30 -2.95 -20.90 0.59
N GLU A 31 -2.72 -21.66 -0.48
CA GLU A 31 -3.08 -21.20 -1.82
C GLU A 31 -4.60 -21.24 -2.01
N LEU A 32 -5.21 -20.07 -2.09
CA LEU A 32 -6.64 -19.94 -2.37
C LEU A 32 -6.89 -19.85 -3.87
N ASP A 33 -7.65 -20.79 -4.43
CA ASP A 33 -8.12 -20.72 -5.82
C ASP A 33 -9.38 -19.86 -5.94
N LEU A 34 -9.22 -18.57 -5.64
CA LEU A 34 -10.26 -17.55 -5.80
C LEU A 34 -10.03 -16.76 -7.08
N PRO A 35 -11.09 -16.31 -7.77
CA PRO A 35 -10.94 -15.44 -8.94
C PRO A 35 -10.36 -14.08 -8.52
N ALA A 36 -9.50 -13.50 -9.36
CA ALA A 36 -8.94 -12.16 -9.12
C ALA A 36 -9.98 -11.04 -9.21
N LEU A 37 -11.07 -11.25 -9.96
CA LEU A 37 -12.21 -10.34 -10.07
C LEU A 37 -13.49 -11.07 -9.68
N THR A 38 -14.22 -10.52 -8.73
CA THR A 38 -15.54 -11.02 -8.33
C THR A 38 -16.64 -10.49 -9.24
N ALA A 39 -17.84 -11.09 -9.16
CA ALA A 39 -19.01 -10.56 -9.87
C ALA A 39 -19.37 -9.12 -9.46
N THR A 40 -19.04 -8.71 -8.23
CA THR A 40 -19.22 -7.33 -7.76
C THR A 40 -18.17 -6.42 -8.39
N ASP A 41 -16.93 -6.87 -8.54
CA ASP A 41 -15.87 -6.08 -9.17
C ASP A 41 -16.19 -5.82 -10.65
N LEU A 42 -16.70 -6.82 -11.37
CA LEU A 42 -17.12 -6.66 -12.77
C LEU A 42 -18.23 -5.60 -12.91
N LYS A 43 -19.20 -5.56 -12.00
CA LYS A 43 -20.25 -4.53 -11.97
C LYS A 43 -19.68 -3.16 -11.62
N THR A 44 -18.74 -3.10 -10.68
CA THR A 44 -18.04 -1.86 -10.34
C THR A 44 -17.23 -1.33 -11.52
N LEU A 45 -16.61 -2.21 -12.32
CA LEU A 45 -15.87 -1.83 -13.52
C LEU A 45 -16.78 -1.19 -14.59
N ASP A 46 -18.05 -1.61 -14.71
CA ASP A 46 -19.01 -0.97 -15.63
C ASP A 46 -19.19 0.52 -15.30
N PHE A 47 -19.20 0.86 -14.01
CA PHE A 47 -19.24 2.23 -13.54
C PHE A 47 -17.88 2.92 -13.67
N ALA A 48 -16.81 2.30 -13.18
CA ALA A 48 -15.47 2.88 -13.16
C ALA A 48 -14.97 3.25 -14.56
N ALA A 49 -15.24 2.41 -15.56
CA ALA A 49 -14.85 2.60 -16.96
C ALA A 49 -15.18 3.98 -17.53
N LYS A 50 -16.16 4.69 -16.96
CA LYS A 50 -16.63 6.01 -17.41
C LYS A 50 -16.31 7.15 -16.44
N ASN A 51 -15.96 6.84 -15.19
CA ASN A 51 -16.00 7.81 -14.09
C ASN A 51 -14.67 7.98 -13.33
N VAL A 52 -13.65 7.18 -13.64
CA VAL A 52 -12.35 7.26 -12.93
C VAL A 52 -11.19 7.26 -13.90
N ASP A 53 -10.03 7.73 -13.41
CA ASP A 53 -8.76 7.73 -14.14
C ASP A 53 -7.94 6.46 -13.88
N LEU A 54 -8.14 5.83 -12.72
CA LEU A 54 -7.34 4.71 -12.23
C LEU A 54 -8.24 3.66 -11.56
N VAL A 55 -7.87 2.38 -11.70
CA VAL A 55 -8.47 1.25 -10.98
C VAL A 55 -7.40 0.49 -10.21
N GLY A 56 -7.73 0.09 -8.98
CA GLY A 56 -6.86 -0.73 -8.14
C GLY A 56 -7.24 -2.21 -8.22
N LEU A 57 -6.29 -3.09 -8.56
CA LEU A 57 -6.46 -4.54 -8.48
C LEU A 57 -6.04 -5.03 -7.10
N SER A 58 -7.03 -5.35 -6.26
CA SER A 58 -6.80 -5.92 -4.93
C SER A 58 -6.47 -7.41 -5.03
N PHE A 59 -5.65 -7.91 -4.12
CA PHE A 59 -5.21 -9.30 -3.97
C PHE A 59 -4.66 -9.90 -5.27
N VAL A 60 -3.98 -9.07 -6.07
CA VAL A 60 -3.25 -9.53 -7.25
C VAL A 60 -2.21 -10.55 -6.82
N ARG A 61 -2.06 -11.65 -7.56
CA ARG A 61 -1.15 -12.74 -7.20
C ARG A 61 -0.29 -13.17 -8.37
N ARG A 62 -0.84 -13.19 -9.57
CA ARG A 62 -0.19 -13.75 -10.77
C ARG A 62 -0.35 -12.81 -11.97
N PRO A 63 0.56 -12.87 -12.97
CA PRO A 63 0.45 -12.10 -14.21
C PRO A 63 -0.91 -12.21 -14.91
N SER A 64 -1.52 -13.40 -14.87
CA SER A 64 -2.86 -13.67 -15.43
C SER A 64 -3.95 -12.80 -14.82
N ASP A 65 -3.81 -12.36 -13.58
CA ASP A 65 -4.78 -11.48 -12.92
C ASP A 65 -4.76 -10.08 -13.55
N VAL A 66 -3.57 -9.63 -13.98
CA VAL A 66 -3.36 -8.37 -14.69
C VAL A 66 -3.94 -8.46 -16.10
N ASP A 67 -3.65 -9.56 -16.82
CA ASP A 67 -4.22 -9.81 -18.15
C ASP A 67 -5.76 -9.86 -18.09
N LEU A 68 -6.33 -10.51 -17.06
CA LEU A 68 -7.78 -10.56 -16.85
C LEU A 68 -8.39 -9.16 -16.65
N LEU A 69 -7.74 -8.30 -15.85
CA LEU A 69 -8.23 -6.92 -15.67
C LEU A 69 -8.14 -6.11 -16.97
N ASP A 70 -7.06 -6.23 -17.75
CA ASP A 70 -6.95 -5.57 -19.05
C ASP A 70 -8.05 -6.04 -20.02
N GLU A 71 -8.35 -7.34 -20.07
CA GLU A 71 -9.43 -7.88 -20.91
C GLU A 71 -10.80 -7.31 -20.50
N GLU A 72 -11.09 -7.22 -19.20
CA GLU A 72 -12.33 -6.64 -18.71
C GLU A 72 -12.43 -5.13 -18.96
N LEU A 73 -11.31 -4.39 -18.89
CA LEU A 73 -11.24 -2.99 -19.30
C LEU A 73 -11.43 -2.85 -20.81
N ALA A 74 -10.87 -3.75 -21.63
CA ALA A 74 -11.01 -3.75 -23.07
C ALA A 74 -12.47 -3.93 -23.50
N LYS A 75 -13.18 -4.88 -22.89
CA LYS A 75 -14.63 -5.10 -23.11
C LYS A 75 -15.47 -3.85 -22.87
N ARG A 76 -14.97 -2.93 -22.03
CA ARG A 76 -15.63 -1.67 -21.65
C ARG A 76 -15.07 -0.44 -22.39
N ASN A 77 -14.19 -0.65 -23.38
CA ASN A 77 -13.45 0.42 -24.07
C ASN A 77 -12.71 1.36 -23.07
N ALA A 78 -12.13 0.76 -22.03
CA ALA A 78 -11.58 1.45 -20.86
C ALA A 78 -10.08 1.21 -20.65
N ARG A 79 -9.33 0.72 -21.65
CA ARG A 79 -7.86 0.55 -21.58
C ARG A 79 -7.06 1.84 -21.34
N ARG A 80 -7.71 3.01 -21.42
CA ARG A 80 -7.11 4.30 -21.05
C ARG A 80 -6.95 4.48 -19.53
N LEU A 81 -7.70 3.73 -18.71
CA LEU A 81 -7.61 3.79 -17.26
C LEU A 81 -6.26 3.21 -16.83
N GLY A 82 -5.60 3.86 -15.89
CA GLY A 82 -4.39 3.29 -15.30
C GLY A 82 -4.71 2.19 -14.29
N MET A 83 -3.78 1.23 -14.17
CA MET A 83 -3.90 0.13 -13.23
C MET A 83 -2.97 0.30 -12.05
N VAL A 84 -3.48 0.14 -10.84
CA VAL A 84 -2.68 0.08 -9.62
C VAL A 84 -2.73 -1.34 -9.07
N LEU A 85 -1.61 -2.04 -9.09
CA LEU A 85 -1.53 -3.38 -8.51
C LEU A 85 -1.28 -3.28 -7.01
N LYS A 86 -2.15 -3.88 -6.18
CA LYS A 86 -2.03 -3.84 -4.73
C LYS A 86 -1.30 -5.07 -4.21
N ILE A 87 -0.08 -4.88 -3.72
CA ILE A 87 0.74 -5.95 -3.15
C ILE A 87 0.31 -6.16 -1.71
N GLU A 88 -0.53 -7.18 -1.51
CA GLU A 88 -1.27 -7.42 -0.26
C GLU A 88 -0.91 -8.75 0.41
N ASN A 89 -0.27 -9.68 -0.30
CA ASN A 89 0.06 -11.00 0.23
C ASN A 89 1.44 -11.48 -0.24
N ARG A 90 1.88 -12.61 0.32
CA ARG A 90 3.17 -13.25 0.01
C ARG A 90 3.34 -13.52 -1.49
N GLN A 91 2.32 -14.11 -2.12
CA GLN A 91 2.38 -14.51 -3.52
C GLN A 91 2.51 -13.30 -4.46
N ALA A 92 1.86 -12.18 -4.14
CA ALA A 92 1.99 -10.92 -4.87
C ALA A 92 3.43 -10.40 -4.82
N PHE A 93 4.04 -10.42 -3.63
CA PHE A 93 5.42 -9.99 -3.43
C PHE A 93 6.41 -10.89 -4.17
N GLU A 94 6.30 -12.21 -4.03
CA GLU A 94 7.19 -13.17 -4.70
C GLU A 94 7.07 -13.10 -6.23
N ASN A 95 5.88 -12.80 -6.77
CA ASN A 95 5.66 -12.62 -8.20
C ASN A 95 5.86 -11.18 -8.68
N LEU A 96 6.25 -10.23 -7.82
CA LEU A 96 6.29 -8.81 -8.17
C LEU A 96 7.08 -8.51 -9.46
N PRO A 97 8.27 -9.10 -9.72
CA PRO A 97 8.96 -8.88 -10.99
C PRO A 97 8.12 -9.30 -12.21
N ARG A 98 7.39 -10.41 -12.12
CA ARG A 98 6.53 -10.90 -13.20
C ARG A 98 5.27 -10.05 -13.34
N LEU A 99 4.69 -9.60 -12.22
CA LEU A 99 3.55 -8.68 -12.21
C LEU A 99 3.90 -7.35 -12.86
N LEU A 100 5.08 -6.79 -12.54
CA LEU A 100 5.60 -5.57 -13.17
C LEU A 100 5.72 -5.75 -14.69
N MET A 101 6.36 -6.84 -15.14
CA MET A 101 6.50 -7.12 -16.58
C MET A 101 5.16 -7.27 -17.30
N ALA A 102 4.17 -7.91 -16.66
CA ALA A 102 2.83 -8.03 -17.23
C ALA A 102 2.13 -6.66 -17.31
N ALA A 103 2.19 -5.88 -16.24
CA ALA A 103 1.50 -4.60 -16.16
C ALA A 103 2.13 -3.51 -17.05
N LEU A 104 3.44 -3.55 -17.27
CA LEU A 104 4.14 -2.67 -18.21
C LEU A 104 3.69 -2.82 -19.67
N ARG A 105 2.99 -3.92 -20.02
CA ARG A 105 2.35 -4.08 -21.33
C ARG A 105 1.13 -3.16 -21.51
N TYR A 106 0.59 -2.64 -20.41
CA TYR A 106 -0.67 -1.90 -20.36
C TYR A 106 -0.54 -0.58 -19.55
N PRO A 107 0.32 0.36 -19.96
CA PRO A 107 0.48 1.63 -19.26
C PRO A 107 -0.78 2.51 -19.39
N PRO A 108 -1.09 3.36 -18.40
CA PRO A 108 -0.28 3.68 -17.22
C PRO A 108 -0.46 2.68 -16.06
N VAL A 109 0.63 2.39 -15.34
CA VAL A 109 0.63 1.46 -14.18
C VAL A 109 1.27 2.09 -12.95
N GLY A 110 0.77 1.73 -11.77
CA GLY A 110 1.41 1.96 -10.47
C GLY A 110 1.37 0.72 -9.59
N ILE A 111 2.21 0.69 -8.56
CA ILE A 111 2.19 -0.33 -7.51
C ILE A 111 1.75 0.29 -6.19
N MET A 112 0.91 -0.40 -5.43
CA MET A 112 0.56 0.00 -4.07
C MET A 112 1.12 -1.01 -3.07
N VAL A 113 1.89 -0.51 -2.09
CA VAL A 113 2.38 -1.33 -0.97
C VAL A 113 1.31 -1.30 0.13
N ALA A 114 0.50 -2.36 0.21
CA ALA A 114 -0.58 -2.46 1.20
C ALA A 114 -0.08 -3.14 2.48
N ARG A 115 0.71 -2.37 3.25
CA ARG A 115 1.51 -2.86 4.40
C ARG A 115 0.70 -3.50 5.52
N GLY A 116 -0.55 -3.08 5.72
CA GLY A 116 -1.46 -3.64 6.71
C GLY A 116 -1.76 -5.11 6.42
N ASP A 117 -2.21 -5.41 5.20
CA ASP A 117 -2.50 -6.78 4.76
C ASP A 117 -1.20 -7.58 4.59
N LEU A 118 -0.20 -6.98 3.95
CA LEU A 118 1.07 -7.64 3.67
C LEU A 118 1.84 -8.02 4.95
N GLY A 119 1.77 -7.20 5.99
CA GLY A 119 2.37 -7.48 7.29
C GLY A 119 1.68 -8.63 8.04
N VAL A 120 0.38 -8.83 7.85
CA VAL A 120 -0.34 -10.00 8.38
C VAL A 120 0.09 -11.27 7.64
N GLU A 121 0.36 -11.18 6.34
CA GLU A 121 0.72 -12.31 5.47
C GLU A 121 2.19 -12.76 5.60
N LEU A 122 3.11 -11.81 5.81
CA LEU A 122 4.55 -12.08 5.84
C LEU A 122 5.18 -12.07 7.24
N GLY A 123 4.43 -11.62 8.26
CA GLY A 123 4.98 -11.30 9.57
C GLY A 123 5.54 -9.87 9.60
N PHE A 124 5.36 -9.20 10.75
CA PHE A 124 5.76 -7.80 10.91
C PHE A 124 7.27 -7.61 10.91
N GLU A 125 8.04 -8.63 11.28
CA GLU A 125 9.50 -8.62 11.29
C GLU A 125 10.10 -8.43 9.89
N ARG A 126 9.43 -8.95 8.86
CA ARG A 126 9.87 -8.84 7.45
C ARG A 126 9.34 -7.62 6.72
N MET A 127 8.41 -6.88 7.32
CA MET A 127 7.74 -5.77 6.64
C MET A 127 8.73 -4.67 6.21
N ALA A 128 9.77 -4.43 7.01
CA ALA A 128 10.78 -3.42 6.72
C ALA A 128 11.65 -3.76 5.50
N GLU A 129 12.02 -5.04 5.30
CA GLU A 129 12.80 -5.46 4.11
C GLU A 129 11.91 -5.52 2.86
N VAL A 130 10.69 -6.07 2.99
CA VAL A 130 9.76 -6.26 1.88
C VAL A 130 9.37 -4.94 1.22
N GLN A 131 9.06 -3.91 2.00
CA GLN A 131 8.73 -2.60 1.43
C GLN A 131 9.92 -1.98 0.67
N GLU A 132 11.16 -2.21 1.12
CA GLU A 132 12.34 -1.69 0.45
C GLU A 132 12.58 -2.40 -0.86
N GLU A 133 12.43 -3.73 -0.89
CA GLU A 133 12.52 -4.52 -2.13
C GLU A 133 11.45 -4.11 -3.15
N ILE A 134 10.21 -3.90 -2.72
CA ILE A 134 9.14 -3.42 -3.62
C ILE A 134 9.54 -2.06 -4.22
N LEU A 135 9.98 -1.12 -3.39
CA LEU A 135 10.42 0.19 -3.87
C LEU A 135 11.62 0.08 -4.84
N TRP A 136 12.60 -0.80 -4.59
CA TRP A 136 13.75 -0.98 -5.49
C TRP A 136 13.33 -1.53 -6.85
N LEU A 137 12.48 -2.56 -6.86
CA LEU A 137 11.98 -3.17 -8.10
C LEU A 137 11.17 -2.16 -8.92
N CYS A 138 10.31 -1.38 -8.26
CA CYS A 138 9.50 -0.36 -8.92
C CYS A 138 10.35 0.80 -9.44
N GLU A 139 11.35 1.26 -8.67
CA GLU A 139 12.28 2.29 -9.11
C GLU A 139 13.07 1.84 -10.34
N ALA A 140 13.59 0.61 -10.35
CA ALA A 140 14.27 0.03 -11.52
C ALA A 140 13.35 -0.12 -12.74
N ALA A 141 12.06 -0.43 -12.52
CA ALA A 141 11.06 -0.54 -13.57
C ALA A 141 10.47 0.81 -14.01
N HIS A 142 10.85 1.92 -13.38
CA HIS A 142 10.23 3.24 -13.57
C HIS A 142 8.71 3.26 -13.32
N VAL A 143 8.24 2.43 -12.40
CA VAL A 143 6.81 2.36 -12.01
C VAL A 143 6.61 3.11 -10.70
N PRO A 144 5.66 4.07 -10.62
CA PRO A 144 5.40 4.81 -9.40
C PRO A 144 4.81 3.91 -8.30
N VAL A 145 5.20 4.18 -7.06
CA VAL A 145 4.73 3.48 -5.87
C VAL A 145 3.82 4.36 -5.04
N ILE A 146 2.71 3.76 -4.59
CA ILE A 146 1.79 4.31 -3.59
C ILE A 146 2.09 3.62 -2.26
N TRP A 147 2.59 4.41 -1.31
CA TRP A 147 2.82 3.99 0.06
C TRP A 147 1.49 4.01 0.82
N ALA A 148 0.93 2.84 1.14
CA ALA A 148 -0.44 2.73 1.62
C ALA A 148 -0.59 1.99 2.94
N THR A 149 -1.73 2.23 3.58
CA THR A 149 -2.20 1.68 4.87
C THR A 149 -1.31 2.04 6.05
N GLN A 150 -1.82 2.08 7.29
CA GLN A 150 -1.04 2.38 8.51
C GLN A 150 -0.26 3.71 8.54
N VAL A 151 -0.42 4.60 7.55
CA VAL A 151 0.17 5.95 7.57
C VAL A 151 -0.75 6.87 8.36
N LEU A 152 -0.26 7.41 9.49
CA LEU A 152 -0.96 8.39 10.31
C LEU A 152 -2.41 7.96 10.65
N GLU A 153 -2.64 6.67 10.85
CA GLU A 153 -3.97 6.09 11.09
C GLU A 153 -4.57 6.58 12.41
N GLY A 154 -3.75 6.66 13.46
CA GLY A 154 -4.07 7.24 14.75
C GLY A 154 -4.44 8.72 14.63
N LEU A 155 -3.70 9.49 13.82
CA LEU A 155 -4.06 10.89 13.56
C LEU A 155 -5.38 11.00 12.80
N ALA A 156 -5.54 10.27 11.70
CA ALA A 156 -6.77 10.31 10.91
C ALA A 156 -8.01 9.90 11.74
N LYS A 157 -7.90 8.89 12.60
CA LYS A 157 -9.03 8.36 13.39
C LYS A 157 -9.25 9.06 14.73
N LYS A 158 -8.19 9.40 15.45
CA LYS A 158 -8.21 9.85 16.86
C LYS A 158 -7.66 11.27 17.07
N GLY A 159 -7.14 11.90 16.03
CA GLY A 159 -6.65 13.28 16.08
C GLY A 159 -5.21 13.44 16.58
N LEU A 160 -4.52 12.36 16.94
CA LEU A 160 -3.15 12.38 17.46
C LEU A 160 -2.32 11.24 16.84
N PRO A 161 -1.16 11.52 16.20
CA PRO A 161 -0.25 10.50 15.71
C PRO A 161 0.63 9.97 16.86
N SER A 162 1.07 8.73 16.73
CA SER A 162 2.17 8.17 17.51
C SER A 162 3.53 8.55 16.89
N ARG A 163 4.61 8.46 17.68
CA ARG A 163 5.98 8.68 17.19
C ARG A 163 6.35 7.73 16.04
N GLY A 164 5.86 6.49 16.11
CA GLY A 164 6.06 5.50 15.05
C GLY A 164 5.43 5.95 13.73
N GLU A 165 4.21 6.45 13.77
CA GLU A 165 3.51 6.93 12.57
C GLU A 165 4.14 8.17 11.95
N VAL A 166 4.71 9.07 12.77
CA VAL A 166 5.45 10.23 12.24
C VAL A 166 6.74 9.78 11.52
N THR A 167 7.46 8.82 12.11
CA THR A 167 8.67 8.24 11.49
C THR A 167 8.31 7.55 10.17
N ASP A 168 7.21 6.80 10.18
CA ASP A 168 6.69 6.11 9.01
C ASP A 168 6.25 7.07 7.90
N ALA A 169 5.55 8.16 8.25
CA ALA A 169 5.20 9.22 7.31
C ALA A 169 6.45 9.87 6.70
N ALA A 170 7.51 10.08 7.47
CA ALA A 170 8.77 10.59 6.93
C ALA A 170 9.42 9.60 5.95
N MET A 171 9.38 8.29 6.24
CA MET A 171 9.88 7.23 5.34
C MET A 171 9.09 7.14 4.03
N SER A 172 7.79 7.44 4.07
CA SER A 172 6.93 7.43 2.89
C SER A 172 7.33 8.45 1.81
N SER A 173 8.20 9.43 2.13
CA SER A 173 8.81 10.36 1.16
C SER A 173 9.63 9.68 0.05
N ARG A 174 9.95 8.39 0.21
CA ARG A 174 10.63 7.57 -0.79
C ARG A 174 9.73 7.11 -1.94
N ALA A 175 8.41 7.18 -1.76
CA ALA A 175 7.41 6.78 -2.76
C ALA A 175 6.85 8.00 -3.51
N GLU A 176 6.30 7.79 -4.69
CA GLU A 176 5.69 8.86 -5.51
C GLU A 176 4.36 9.36 -4.93
N CYS A 177 3.66 8.53 -4.16
CA CYS A 177 2.39 8.88 -3.55
C CYS A 177 2.24 8.23 -2.18
N VAL A 178 1.52 8.90 -1.27
CA VAL A 178 1.19 8.39 0.05
C VAL A 178 -0.33 8.37 0.20
N MET A 179 -0.89 7.22 0.57
CA MET A 179 -2.33 7.02 0.75
C MET A 179 -2.70 7.11 2.24
N LEU A 180 -3.64 7.99 2.55
CA LEU A 180 -4.27 8.09 3.87
C LEU A 180 -5.62 7.37 3.89
N ASN A 181 -5.89 6.67 5.00
CA ASN A 181 -7.18 6.03 5.23
C ASN A 181 -8.22 7.00 5.82
N LYS A 182 -9.50 6.64 5.72
CA LYS A 182 -10.62 7.42 6.28
C LYS A 182 -10.49 7.66 7.78
N GLY A 183 -10.99 8.81 8.23
CA GLY A 183 -11.12 9.13 9.65
C GLY A 183 -11.67 10.53 9.89
N ALA A 184 -12.16 10.79 11.10
CA ALA A 184 -12.80 12.05 11.47
C ALA A 184 -11.87 13.27 11.37
N TYR A 185 -10.55 13.04 11.44
CA TYR A 185 -9.52 14.07 11.41
C TYR A 185 -8.68 14.02 10.12
N LEU A 186 -9.23 13.48 9.02
CA LEU A 186 -8.50 13.30 7.76
C LEU A 186 -7.87 14.60 7.24
N ALA A 187 -8.58 15.73 7.32
CA ALA A 187 -8.04 17.03 6.89
C ALA A 187 -6.78 17.43 7.68
N ASN A 188 -6.73 17.10 8.98
CA ASN A 188 -5.54 17.33 9.81
C ASN A 188 -4.42 16.35 9.44
N ALA A 189 -4.76 15.10 9.14
CA ALA A 189 -3.77 14.10 8.70
C ALA A 189 -3.12 14.51 7.37
N VAL A 190 -3.88 15.05 6.41
CA VAL A 190 -3.35 15.56 5.14
C VAL A 190 -2.37 16.71 5.38
N LYS A 191 -2.76 17.71 6.19
CA LYS A 191 -1.89 18.86 6.50
C LYS A 191 -0.60 18.42 7.21
N PHE A 192 -0.72 17.53 8.19
CA PHE A 192 0.43 17.00 8.91
C PHE A 192 1.37 16.21 8.00
N LEU A 193 0.81 15.39 7.10
CA LEU A 193 1.60 14.63 6.12
C LEU A 193 2.33 15.58 5.17
N ASP A 194 1.65 16.60 4.64
CA ASP A 194 2.26 17.62 3.78
C ASP A 194 3.45 18.30 4.47
N ASP A 195 3.27 18.75 5.73
CA ASP A 195 4.34 19.35 6.53
C ASP A 195 5.55 18.42 6.71
N VAL A 196 5.31 17.11 6.93
CA VAL A 196 6.38 16.11 7.06
C VAL A 196 7.10 15.93 5.72
N LEU A 197 6.36 15.75 4.63
CA LEU A 197 6.93 15.48 3.30
C LEU A 197 7.72 16.68 2.78
N VAL A 198 7.20 17.91 2.90
CA VAL A 198 7.91 19.14 2.50
C VAL A 198 9.23 19.28 3.24
N ARG A 199 9.27 18.98 4.55
CA ARG A 199 10.52 19.00 5.31
C ARG A 199 11.50 17.93 4.85
N MET A 200 11.01 16.74 4.49
CA MET A 200 11.83 15.61 4.04
C MET A 200 12.38 15.77 2.62
N GLN A 201 11.71 16.49 1.74
CA GLN A 201 12.14 16.70 0.34
C GLN A 201 13.55 17.32 0.23
N ASP A 202 13.90 18.19 1.17
CA ASP A 202 15.23 18.80 1.23
C ASP A 202 16.33 17.83 1.73
N HIS A 203 15.94 16.69 2.30
CA HIS A 203 16.84 15.72 2.91
C HIS A 203 16.96 14.44 2.09
N HIS A 204 15.95 14.04 1.33
CA HIS A 204 15.96 12.83 0.52
C HIS A 204 15.37 13.09 -0.88
N GLN A 205 15.99 12.49 -1.90
CA GLN A 205 15.39 12.32 -3.23
C GLN A 205 15.19 10.82 -3.48
N LYS A 206 13.93 10.36 -3.46
CA LYS A 206 13.60 8.93 -3.39
C LYS A 206 14.39 8.25 -2.26
N LYS A 207 15.16 7.21 -2.58
CA LYS A 207 16.03 6.50 -1.63
C LYS A 207 17.38 7.17 -1.41
N THR A 208 17.71 8.19 -2.19
CA THR A 208 19.03 8.83 -2.15
C THR A 208 19.04 9.92 -1.08
N PRO A 209 19.91 9.81 -0.06
CA PRO A 209 20.06 10.88 0.91
C PRO A 209 20.75 12.10 0.29
N MET A 210 20.13 13.26 0.46
CA MET A 210 20.67 14.54 0.11
C MET A 210 21.39 15.08 1.35
N LEU A 211 22.73 15.19 1.29
CA LEU A 211 23.56 15.69 2.39
C LEU A 211 23.40 17.21 2.58
N ARG A 212 22.18 17.65 2.94
CA ARG A 212 21.88 19.05 3.19
C ARG A 212 22.63 19.55 4.41
N LYS A 213 23.17 20.77 4.31
CA LYS A 213 23.78 21.50 5.43
C LYS A 213 22.81 21.59 6.61
N LEU A 214 23.20 21.02 7.75
CA LEU A 214 22.42 21.13 8.98
C LEU A 214 22.54 22.55 9.55
N LYS A 215 21.40 23.20 9.82
CA LYS A 215 21.38 24.53 10.47
C LYS A 215 21.89 24.52 11.92
N VAL A 216 22.13 23.33 12.49
CA VAL A 216 22.71 23.19 13.85
C VAL A 216 24.11 23.79 13.94
N SER A 217 24.86 23.85 12.83
CA SER A 217 26.16 24.52 12.77
C SER A 217 26.06 26.04 12.56
N GLU A 218 24.86 26.58 12.34
CA GLU A 218 24.61 28.02 12.18
C GLU A 218 24.19 28.67 13.51
N GLY A 219 24.02 27.87 14.57
CA GLY A 219 23.95 28.33 15.94
C GLY A 219 25.30 28.85 16.39
N ARG A 220 25.34 30.14 16.72
CA ARG A 220 26.47 30.92 17.23
C ARG A 220 27.33 30.13 18.23
N TRP A 221 28.49 29.65 17.78
CA TRP A 221 29.66 29.46 18.64
C TRP A 221 30.42 30.79 18.68
N HIS A 222 29.82 31.82 19.27
CA HIS A 222 30.52 33.04 19.70
C HIS A 222 30.30 33.08 21.21
N GLU A 223 31.23 32.50 21.97
CA GLU A 223 32.35 33.18 22.67
C GLU A 223 31.87 33.89 23.94
N GLU A 224 32.57 33.59 25.04
CA GLU A 224 32.41 34.12 26.41
C GLU A 224 32.47 35.65 26.49
#